data_AF-A0A537RFK3-F1
#
_entry.id   AF-A0A537RFK3-F1
#
_cell.length_a   1.000
_cell.length_b   1.000
_cell.length_c   1.000
_cell.angle_alpha   90.00
_cell.angle_beta   90.00
_cell.angle_gamma   90.00
#
_symmetry.space_group_name_H-M   'P 1'
#
loop_
_entity.id
_entity.type
_entity.pdbx_description
1 polymer ?
#
loop_
_entity_poly.entity_id
_entity_poly.type
_entity_poly.pdbx_seq_one_letter_code
_entity_poly.pdbx_strand_id
1 'polypeptide(L)'
;MSFAPVLAAALLVVLNILFFGTAAQAQEVEIGPSLICDTEKQVQRFIALYDGDTRATINAVNREAHDATACGVVTTAYVRGPQLANARNKDKSFSIVQILVVGIADDDGSVESVAPAVFYSLFPVEEIEV
;
A
#
# COMPACT_ATOMS: atom_id res chain seq x y z
N MET A 1 0.68 49.99 -35.09
CA MET A 1 1.09 48.58 -35.18
C MET A 1 0.34 47.84 -34.08
N SER A 2 -0.57 46.93 -34.44
CA SER A 2 -1.48 46.27 -33.49
C SER A 2 -0.75 45.09 -32.82
N PHE A 3 -0.43 45.21 -31.52
CA PHE A 3 0.28 44.18 -30.74
C PHE A 3 -0.65 43.08 -30.17
N ALA A 4 -1.96 43.18 -30.44
CA ALA A 4 -2.98 42.26 -29.95
C ALA A 4 -2.77 40.77 -30.31
N PRO A 5 -2.34 40.39 -31.54
CA PRO A 5 -2.25 38.97 -31.88
C PRO A 5 -1.06 38.27 -31.20
N VAL A 6 0.00 39.01 -30.86
CA VAL A 6 1.20 38.47 -30.19
C VAL A 6 0.93 38.14 -28.73
N LEU A 7 0.15 38.99 -28.05
CA LEU A 7 -0.28 38.76 -26.66
C LEU A 7 -1.25 37.57 -26.54
N ALA A 8 -2.17 37.41 -27.49
CA ALA A 8 -3.11 36.29 -27.50
C ALA A 8 -2.39 34.94 -27.75
N ALA A 9 -1.41 34.91 -28.67
CA ALA A 9 -0.62 33.71 -28.94
C ALA A 9 0.25 33.32 -27.75
N ALA A 10 0.88 34.29 -27.07
CA ALA A 10 1.68 34.02 -25.88
C ALA A 10 0.84 33.46 -24.72
N LEU A 11 -0.37 33.98 -24.52
CA LEU A 11 -1.28 33.48 -23.49
C LEU A 11 -1.73 32.03 -23.76
N LEU A 12 -2.01 31.69 -25.03
CA LEU A 12 -2.35 30.33 -25.43
C LEU A 12 -1.19 29.35 -25.22
N VAL A 13 0.06 29.77 -25.49
CA VAL A 13 1.25 28.94 -25.25
C VAL A 13 1.46 28.71 -23.75
N VAL A 14 1.36 29.76 -22.93
CA VAL A 14 1.49 29.64 -21.46
C VAL A 14 0.41 28.72 -20.88
N LEU A 15 -0.85 28.84 -21.35
CA LEU A 15 -1.93 27.98 -20.91
C LEU A 15 -1.67 26.50 -21.25
N ASN A 16 -1.16 26.21 -22.45
CA ASN A 16 -0.80 24.83 -22.83
C ASN A 16 0.32 24.27 -21.94
N ILE A 17 1.37 25.06 -21.64
CA ILE A 17 2.48 24.61 -20.79
C ILE A 17 2.00 24.29 -19.36
N LEU A 18 1.01 25.02 -18.83
CA LEU A 18 0.42 24.74 -17.51
C LEU A 18 -0.36 23.41 -17.48
N PHE A 19 -0.97 22.99 -18.59
CA PHE A 19 -1.72 21.73 -18.66
C PHE A 19 -0.83 20.48 -18.81
N PHE A 20 0.35 20.59 -19.46
CA PHE A 20 1.25 19.44 -19.66
C PHE A 20 2.20 19.15 -18.48
N GLY A 21 2.19 19.99 -17.43
CA GLY A 21 3.17 19.93 -16.34
C GLY A 21 2.83 18.99 -15.17
N THR A 22 1.66 18.36 -15.15
CA THR A 22 1.34 17.40 -14.08
C THR A 22 1.81 16.01 -14.49
N ALA A 23 2.97 15.60 -13.99
CA ALA A 23 3.33 14.19 -14.02
C ALA A 23 2.23 13.42 -13.27
N ALA A 24 1.45 12.61 -13.98
CA ALA A 24 0.58 11.65 -13.34
C ALA A 24 1.46 10.74 -12.49
N GLN A 25 1.38 10.88 -11.17
CA GLN A 25 1.96 9.92 -10.23
C GLN A 25 1.14 8.65 -10.41
N ALA A 26 1.53 7.79 -11.34
CA ALA A 26 0.98 6.45 -11.43
C ALA A 26 1.31 5.76 -10.10
N GLN A 27 0.30 5.52 -9.27
CA GLN A 27 0.48 4.67 -8.10
C GLN A 27 0.97 3.30 -8.59
N GLU A 28 2.16 2.93 -8.15
CA GLU A 28 2.79 1.67 -8.54
C GLU A 28 1.98 0.51 -7.94
N VAL A 29 1.54 -0.41 -8.80
CA VAL A 29 0.91 -1.65 -8.37
C VAL A 29 2.04 -2.62 -8.05
N GLU A 30 2.10 -3.02 -6.78
CA GLU A 30 3.04 -4.03 -6.30
C GLU A 30 2.37 -5.40 -6.31
N ILE A 31 3.12 -6.43 -6.69
CA ILE A 31 2.67 -7.81 -6.70
C ILE A 31 3.58 -8.62 -5.78
N GLY A 32 2.99 -9.30 -4.80
CA GLY A 32 3.74 -10.20 -3.94
C GLY A 32 2.97 -10.70 -2.73
N PRO A 33 3.55 -11.64 -1.97
CA PRO A 33 2.97 -12.14 -0.74
C PRO A 33 2.87 -11.01 0.28
N SER A 34 1.65 -10.74 0.72
CA SER A 34 1.35 -9.66 1.66
C SER A 34 0.54 -10.20 2.83
N LEU A 35 0.92 -9.81 4.05
CA LEU A 35 -0.01 -9.91 5.19
C LEU A 35 -1.12 -8.89 4.94
N ILE A 36 -2.36 -9.35 4.87
CA ILE A 36 -3.54 -8.49 4.81
C ILE A 36 -4.34 -8.71 6.08
N CYS A 37 -4.71 -7.63 6.75
CA CYS A 37 -5.62 -7.63 7.89
C CYS A 37 -6.71 -6.57 7.69
N ASP A 38 -7.86 -6.75 8.33
CA ASP A 38 -9.00 -5.85 8.20
C ASP A 38 -8.80 -4.50 8.92
N THR A 39 -7.92 -4.47 9.93
CA THR A 39 -7.69 -3.28 10.77
C THR A 39 -6.23 -3.08 11.12
N GLU A 40 -5.84 -1.82 11.34
CA GLU A 40 -4.50 -1.46 11.84
C GLU A 40 -4.18 -2.18 13.17
N LYS A 41 -5.16 -2.29 14.07
CA LYS A 41 -4.99 -2.94 15.37
C LYS A 41 -4.61 -4.42 15.26
N GLN A 42 -5.16 -5.13 14.26
CA GLN A 42 -4.79 -6.52 14.01
C GLN A 42 -3.34 -6.62 13.52
N VAL A 43 -2.86 -5.70 12.68
CA VAL A 43 -1.45 -5.64 12.25
C VAL A 43 -0.53 -5.34 13.44
N GLN A 44 -0.88 -4.37 14.28
CA GLN A 44 -0.13 -4.07 15.51
C GLN A 44 -0.04 -5.32 16.41
N ARG A 45 -1.15 -6.06 16.53
CA ARG A 45 -1.20 -7.28 17.34
C ARG A 45 -0.37 -8.41 16.72
N PHE A 46 -0.39 -8.56 15.40
CA PHE A 46 0.49 -9.48 14.68
C PHE A 46 1.96 -9.17 15.00
N ILE A 47 2.39 -7.90 14.87
CA ILE A 47 3.78 -7.49 15.15
C ILE A 47 4.17 -7.80 16.61
N ALA A 48 3.27 -7.52 17.56
CA ALA A 48 3.52 -7.77 18.98
C ALA A 48 3.64 -9.25 19.35
N LEU A 49 2.95 -10.13 18.62
CA LEU A 49 2.93 -11.57 18.85
C LEU A 49 3.97 -12.32 18.02
N TYR A 50 4.46 -11.73 16.94
CA TYR A 50 5.32 -12.41 15.98
C TYR A 50 6.66 -12.82 16.59
N ASP A 51 6.91 -14.13 16.60
CA ASP A 51 8.11 -14.77 17.13
C ASP A 51 8.91 -15.55 16.06
N GLY A 52 8.48 -15.46 14.80
CA GLY A 52 9.03 -16.20 13.67
C GLY A 52 8.01 -17.10 12.97
N ASP A 53 6.91 -17.49 13.64
CA ASP A 53 5.84 -18.29 13.04
C ASP A 53 4.66 -17.42 12.58
N THR A 54 4.64 -17.12 11.28
CA THR A 54 3.58 -16.31 10.65
C THR A 54 2.19 -16.94 10.81
N ARG A 55 2.07 -18.27 10.65
CA ARG A 55 0.77 -18.95 10.66
C ARG A 55 0.19 -19.02 12.07
N ALA A 56 1.02 -19.38 13.05
CA ALA A 56 0.60 -19.38 14.45
C ALA A 56 0.19 -17.98 14.92
N THR A 57 0.94 -16.95 14.50
CA THR A 57 0.64 -15.55 14.83
C THR A 57 -0.69 -15.09 14.24
N ILE A 58 -0.96 -15.36 12.95
CA ILE A 58 -2.25 -15.05 12.30
C ILE A 58 -3.40 -15.75 13.05
N ASN A 59 -3.25 -17.05 13.34
CA ASN A 59 -4.29 -17.80 14.04
C ASN A 59 -4.57 -17.23 15.44
N ALA A 60 -3.55 -16.68 16.11
CA ALA A 60 -3.73 -16.01 17.39
C ALA A 60 -4.51 -14.70 17.24
N VAL A 61 -4.15 -13.85 16.28
CA VAL A 61 -4.85 -12.58 16.00
C VAL A 61 -6.30 -12.82 15.59
N ASN A 62 -6.55 -13.77 14.69
CA ASN A 62 -7.89 -14.12 14.20
C ASN A 62 -8.78 -14.64 15.33
N ARG A 63 -8.22 -15.46 16.23
CA ARG A 63 -8.93 -15.92 17.44
C ARG A 63 -9.28 -14.78 18.39
N GLU A 64 -8.35 -13.85 18.62
CA GLU A 64 -8.58 -12.65 19.45
C GLU A 64 -9.62 -11.71 18.82
N ALA A 65 -9.68 -11.65 17.49
CA ALA A 65 -10.66 -10.87 16.73
C ALA A 65 -12.05 -11.54 16.65
N HIS A 66 -12.16 -12.81 17.05
CA HIS A 66 -13.35 -13.65 16.83
C HIS A 66 -13.76 -13.74 15.34
N ASP A 67 -12.78 -13.68 14.45
CA ASP A 67 -12.96 -13.74 13.01
C ASP A 67 -11.80 -14.53 12.40
N ALA A 68 -12.12 -15.69 11.79
CA ALA A 68 -11.14 -16.59 11.20
C ALA A 68 -10.41 -16.00 9.98
N THR A 69 -10.94 -14.92 9.40
CA THR A 69 -10.45 -14.24 8.19
C THR A 69 -9.86 -12.86 8.46
N ALA A 70 -9.83 -12.41 9.72
CA ALA A 70 -9.33 -11.10 10.15
C ALA A 70 -7.94 -10.73 9.62
N CYS A 71 -7.06 -11.73 9.48
CA CYS A 71 -5.75 -11.61 8.85
C CYS A 71 -5.44 -12.86 8.01
N GLY A 72 -4.65 -12.69 6.96
CA GLY A 72 -4.12 -13.75 6.13
C GLY A 72 -2.87 -13.33 5.36
N VAL A 73 -2.14 -14.29 4.80
CA VAL A 73 -1.12 -14.01 3.79
C VAL A 73 -1.65 -14.46 2.44
N VAL A 74 -1.70 -13.53 1.50
CA VAL A 74 -2.17 -13.76 0.13
C VAL A 74 -1.20 -13.06 -0.81
N THR A 75 -0.90 -13.67 -1.95
CA THR A 75 -0.18 -12.98 -3.02
C THR A 75 -1.17 -12.03 -3.69
N THR A 76 -0.98 -10.73 -3.50
CA THR A 76 -1.92 -9.72 -3.97
C THR A 76 -1.24 -8.78 -4.95
N ALA A 77 -2.03 -8.25 -5.88
CA ALA A 77 -1.72 -7.02 -6.59
C ALA A 77 -2.35 -5.86 -5.82
N TYR A 78 -1.55 -4.94 -5.32
CA TYR A 78 -2.01 -3.87 -4.44
C TYR A 78 -1.30 -2.54 -4.71
N VAL A 79 -1.94 -1.47 -4.26
CA VAL A 79 -1.37 -0.13 -4.23
C VAL A 79 -1.12 0.26 -2.78
N ARG A 80 0.08 0.76 -2.46
CA ARG A 80 0.36 1.34 -1.14
C ARG A 80 -0.39 2.66 -0.97
N GLY A 81 -1.15 2.76 0.11
CA GLY A 81 -1.78 3.97 0.59
C GLY A 81 -0.93 4.66 1.67
N PRO A 82 -1.56 5.44 2.56
CA PRO A 82 -0.84 6.14 3.62
C PRO A 82 -0.18 5.17 4.61
N GLN A 83 1.03 5.53 5.04
CA GLN A 83 1.62 4.97 6.25
C GLN A 83 0.89 5.55 7.47
N LEU A 84 0.45 4.66 8.36
CA LEU A 84 -0.37 5.03 9.52
C LEU A 84 0.44 5.08 10.81
N ALA A 85 1.35 4.12 10.99
CA ALA A 85 2.14 3.98 12.20
C ALA A 85 3.47 3.29 11.93
N ASN A 86 4.39 3.39 12.90
CA ASN A 86 5.54 2.51 13.01
C ASN A 86 5.35 1.61 14.23
N ALA A 87 5.70 0.35 14.11
CA ALA A 87 5.68 -0.61 15.21
C ALA A 87 6.95 -1.46 15.16
N ARG A 88 7.43 -1.90 16.32
CA ARG A 88 8.66 -2.67 16.45
C ARG A 88 8.39 -3.89 17.31
N ASN A 89 8.93 -5.03 16.90
CA ASN A 89 9.09 -6.19 17.79
C ASN A 89 10.55 -6.28 18.26
N LYS A 90 10.88 -7.30 19.06
CA LYS A 90 12.24 -7.48 19.61
C LYS A 90 13.36 -7.48 18.55
N ASP A 91 13.04 -7.80 17.30
CA ASP A 91 14.02 -8.03 16.23
C ASP A 91 14.00 -6.96 15.13
N LYS A 92 12.84 -6.40 14.78
CA LYS A 92 12.63 -5.58 13.57
C LYS A 92 11.61 -4.46 13.78
N SER A 93 11.82 -3.36 13.06
CA SER A 93 10.84 -2.29 12.91
C SER A 93 10.05 -2.42 11.60
N PHE A 94 8.79 -2.04 11.67
CA PHE A 94 7.83 -2.13 10.57
C PHE A 94 7.00 -0.85 10.46
N SER A 95 6.72 -0.44 9.24
CA SER A 95 5.69 0.53 8.92
C SER A 95 4.36 -0.20 8.73
N ILE A 96 3.32 0.26 9.42
CA ILE A 96 1.94 -0.19 9.20
C ILE A 96 1.34 0.72 8.13
N VAL A 97 0.87 0.11 7.05
CA VAL A 97 0.45 0.81 5.84
C VAL A 97 -0.92 0.31 5.41
N GLN A 98 -1.79 1.26 5.07
CA GLN A 98 -3.05 0.94 4.39
C GLN A 98 -2.73 0.55 2.95
N ILE A 99 -3.26 -0.56 2.47
CA ILE A 99 -3.12 -0.99 1.07
C ILE A 99 -4.49 -1.07 0.40
N LEU A 100 -4.55 -0.79 -0.90
CA LEU A 100 -5.71 -1.04 -1.74
C LEU A 100 -5.42 -2.28 -2.59
N VAL A 101 -6.06 -3.40 -2.26
CA VAL A 101 -5.93 -4.63 -3.06
C VAL A 101 -6.83 -4.51 -4.28
N VAL A 102 -6.26 -4.75 -5.46
CA VAL A 102 -6.93 -4.66 -6.76
C VAL A 102 -6.90 -5.98 -7.52
N GLY A 103 -6.11 -6.95 -7.07
CA GLY A 103 -6.08 -8.30 -7.62
C GLY A 103 -5.47 -9.33 -6.67
N ILE A 104 -5.70 -10.60 -6.96
CA ILE A 104 -5.10 -11.75 -6.30
C ILE A 104 -4.25 -12.46 -7.34
N ALA A 105 -3.02 -12.84 -6.99
CA ALA A 105 -2.14 -13.58 -7.87
C ALA A 105 -2.16 -15.06 -7.51
N ASP A 106 -2.33 -15.91 -8.52
CA ASP A 106 -2.20 -17.35 -8.42
C ASP A 106 -0.73 -17.79 -8.42
N ASP A 107 -0.48 -19.05 -8.06
CA ASP A 107 0.87 -19.63 -7.99
C ASP A 107 1.60 -19.64 -9.35
N ASP A 108 0.86 -19.54 -10.46
CA ASP A 108 1.41 -19.44 -11.83
C ASP A 108 1.77 -18.01 -12.24
N GLY A 109 1.53 -17.03 -11.36
CA GLY A 109 1.79 -15.61 -11.58
C GLY A 109 0.69 -14.89 -12.38
N SER A 110 -0.40 -15.57 -12.75
CA SER A 110 -1.59 -14.90 -13.28
C SER A 110 -2.25 -14.07 -12.17
N VAL A 111 -2.82 -12.93 -12.54
CA VAL A 111 -3.49 -12.02 -11.59
C VAL A 111 -4.96 -11.92 -11.97
N GLU A 112 -5.83 -12.37 -11.09
CA GLU A 112 -7.26 -12.13 -11.18
C GLU A 112 -7.60 -10.78 -10.56
N SER A 113 -8.24 -9.92 -11.33
CA SER A 113 -8.73 -8.62 -10.85
C SER A 113 -9.90 -8.82 -9.89
N VAL A 114 -9.91 -8.08 -8.79
CA VAL A 114 -10.99 -8.12 -7.80
C VAL A 114 -11.63 -6.74 -7.62
N ALA A 115 -12.82 -6.70 -7.01
CA ALA A 115 -13.37 -5.43 -6.57
C ALA A 115 -12.39 -4.76 -5.58
N PRO A 116 -11.93 -3.52 -5.83
CA PRO A 116 -10.92 -2.89 -4.99
C PRO A 116 -11.37 -2.79 -3.53
N ALA A 117 -10.51 -3.25 -2.62
CA ALA A 117 -10.80 -3.27 -1.19
C ALA A 117 -9.58 -2.83 -0.37
N VAL A 118 -9.86 -2.12 0.73
CA VAL A 118 -8.84 -1.59 1.63
C VAL A 118 -8.51 -2.62 2.69
N PHE A 119 -7.21 -2.86 2.88
CA PHE A 119 -6.67 -3.69 3.95
C PHE A 119 -5.48 -2.98 4.61
N TYR A 120 -4.94 -3.59 5.66
CA TYR A 120 -3.79 -3.10 6.39
C TYR A 120 -2.68 -4.15 6.34
N SER A 121 -1.47 -3.70 6.03
CA SER A 121 -0.28 -4.54 5.92
C SER A 121 0.88 -3.94 6.72
N LEU A 122 1.97 -4.70 6.81
CA LEU A 122 3.23 -4.27 7.40
C LEU A 122 4.36 -4.36 6.37
N PHE A 123 5.29 -3.43 6.45
CA PHE A 123 6.49 -3.40 5.62
C PHE A 123 7.72 -3.17 6.49
N PRO A 124 8.81 -3.91 6.30
CA PRO A 124 10.03 -3.71 7.08
C PRO A 124 10.58 -2.30 6.84
N VAL A 125 11.07 -1.68 7.91
CA VAL A 125 11.82 -0.41 7.84
C VAL A 125 13.30 -0.76 7.90
N GLU A 126 14.07 -0.31 6.92
CA GLU A 126 15.53 -0.38 6.97
C GLU A 126 16.02 0.57 8.07
N GLU A 127 16.54 0.01 9.16
CA GLU A 127 17.24 0.76 10.20
C GLU A 127 18.68 1.00 9.69
N ILE A 128 19.06 2.27 9.47
CA ILE A 128 20.45 2.62 9.16
C ILE A 128 21.23 2.44 10.46
N GLU A 129 22.14 1.46 10.52
CA GLU A 129 23.08 1.32 11.63
C GLU A 129 23.97 2.58 11.68
N VAL A 130 23.94 3.29 12.81
CA VAL A 130 24.72 4.52 13.06
C VAL A 130 25.94 4.20 13.90
#